data_AF-A0A9D5P3L7-F1
#
_entry.id   AF-A0A9D5P3L7-F1
#
_cell.length_a   1.000
_cell.length_b   1.000
_cell.length_c   1.000
_cell.angle_alpha   90.00
_cell.angle_beta   90.00
_cell.angle_gamma   90.00
#
_symmetry.space_group_name_H-M   'P 1'
#
loop_
_entity.id
_entity.type
_entity.pdbx_description
1 polymer ?
#
loop_
_entity_poly.entity_id
_entity_poly.type
_entity_poly.pdbx_seq_one_letter_code
_entity_poly.pdbx_strand_id
1 'polypeptide(L)'
;MMHTRAYIINITLCLGGLLFASCGKQYTAEQTVKDFVAQNMQDGVEATGADFADLGTTPHITDTLVAKMRKNGAPLFKSGIQYAKAPAGQLFYLRMRYLYQGDTLQNTFYLDSTLTQVVAFK
;
A
#
# COMPACT_ATOMS: atom_id res chain seq x y z
N MET A 1 -22.75 53.22 3.93
CA MET A 1 -21.55 52.91 4.73
C MET A 1 -21.72 51.49 5.27
N MET A 2 -20.83 50.58 4.88
CA MET A 2 -20.57 49.24 5.45
C MET A 2 -21.64 48.13 5.29
N HIS A 3 -21.69 47.51 4.11
CA HIS A 3 -22.08 46.11 3.91
C HIS A 3 -20.83 45.22 3.88
N THR A 4 -20.22 44.87 5.02
CA THR A 4 -19.04 43.99 5.00
C THR A 4 -18.74 43.31 6.34
N ARG A 5 -19.74 42.71 7.00
CA ARG A 5 -19.49 42.00 8.27
C ARG A 5 -20.12 40.61 8.43
N ALA A 6 -20.84 40.10 7.43
CA ALA A 6 -21.55 38.82 7.57
C ALA A 6 -20.91 37.64 6.82
N TYR A 7 -19.94 37.88 5.93
CA TYR A 7 -19.37 36.80 5.08
C TYR A 7 -18.09 36.16 5.64
N ILE A 8 -17.50 36.70 6.71
CA ILE A 8 -16.19 36.24 7.21
C ILE A 8 -16.31 35.01 8.13
N ILE A 9 -17.50 34.66 8.61
CA ILE A 9 -17.67 33.60 9.63
C ILE A 9 -17.97 32.20 9.03
N ASN A 10 -18.21 32.09 7.72
CA ASN A 10 -18.76 30.85 7.12
C ASN A 10 -17.80 30.07 6.20
N ILE A 11 -16.49 30.24 6.30
CA ILE A 11 -15.48 29.52 5.49
C ILE A 11 -14.58 28.59 6.33
N THR A 12 -14.70 28.60 7.66
CA THR A 12 -13.71 27.93 8.54
C THR A 12 -14.01 26.45 8.83
N LEU A 13 -15.12 25.86 8.35
CA LEU A 13 -15.55 24.51 8.78
C LEU A 13 -15.27 23.36 7.78
N CYS A 14 -14.82 23.65 6.55
CA CYS A 14 -14.64 22.60 5.52
C CYS A 14 -13.19 22.13 5.30
N LEU A 15 -12.19 22.70 5.99
CA LEU A 15 -10.78 22.42 5.70
C LEU A 15 -10.17 21.22 6.45
N GLY A 16 -10.91 20.61 7.40
CA GLY A 16 -10.41 19.50 8.22
C GLY A 16 -10.53 18.10 7.61
N GLY A 17 -11.46 17.88 6.66
CA GLY A 17 -11.82 16.52 6.19
C GLY A 17 -10.83 15.88 5.20
N LEU A 18 -10.08 16.69 4.44
CA LEU A 18 -9.21 16.18 3.36
C LEU A 18 -7.94 15.51 3.88
N LEU A 19 -7.45 15.90 5.07
CA LEU A 19 -6.24 15.34 5.66
C LEU A 19 -6.47 13.91 6.20
N PHE A 20 -7.69 13.58 6.64
CA PHE A 20 -8.01 12.24 7.16
C PHE A 20 -8.14 11.18 6.05
N ALA A 21 -8.53 11.57 4.84
CA ALA A 21 -8.71 10.63 3.74
C ALA A 21 -7.39 9.98 3.29
N SER A 22 -6.28 10.74 3.32
CA SER A 22 -4.96 10.21 2.94
C SER A 22 -4.40 9.25 4.00
N CYS A 23 -4.49 9.62 5.28
CA CYS A 23 -4.06 8.75 6.38
C CYS A 23 -4.87 7.45 6.46
N GLY A 24 -6.18 7.50 6.16
CA GLY A 24 -7.02 6.31 6.11
C GLY A 24 -6.57 5.30 5.04
N LYS A 25 -6.27 5.78 3.84
CA LYS A 25 -5.77 4.92 2.74
C LYS A 25 -4.40 4.32 3.06
N GLN A 26 -3.47 5.11 3.61
CA GLN A 26 -2.18 4.62 4.08
C GLN A 26 -2.37 3.47 5.07
N TYR A 27 -3.18 3.69 6.11
CA TYR A 27 -3.45 2.69 7.14
C TYR A 27 -4.03 1.39 6.56
N THR A 28 -5.03 1.49 5.68
CA THR A 28 -5.62 0.31 5.02
C THR A 28 -4.58 -0.44 4.20
N ALA A 29 -3.77 0.27 3.41
CA ALA A 29 -2.73 -0.36 2.60
C ALA A 29 -1.67 -1.07 3.46
N GLU A 30 -1.22 -0.44 4.54
CA GLU A 30 -0.29 -1.06 5.49
C GLU A 30 -0.85 -2.32 6.12
N GLN A 31 -2.13 -2.32 6.54
CA GLN A 31 -2.76 -3.50 7.12
C GLN A 31 -2.87 -4.63 6.10
N THR A 32 -3.31 -4.32 4.88
CA THR A 32 -3.37 -5.32 3.81
C THR A 32 -2.01 -5.91 3.47
N VAL A 33 -0.93 -5.10 3.49
CA VAL A 33 0.43 -5.63 3.30
C VAL A 33 0.88 -6.47 4.50
N LYS A 34 0.60 -6.05 5.74
CA LYS A 34 0.93 -6.83 6.95
C LYS A 34 0.24 -8.20 6.94
N ASP A 35 -1.05 -8.24 6.63
CA ASP A 35 -1.82 -9.49 6.53
C ASP A 35 -1.27 -10.39 5.42
N PHE A 36 -0.97 -9.80 4.26
CA PHE A 36 -0.36 -10.54 3.15
C PHE A 36 1.00 -11.12 3.53
N VAL A 37 1.86 -10.36 4.22
CA VAL A 37 3.17 -10.81 4.67
C VAL A 37 3.03 -11.94 5.70
N ALA A 38 2.18 -11.76 6.71
CA ALA A 38 1.94 -12.77 7.75
C ALA A 38 1.43 -14.09 7.17
N GLN A 39 0.56 -14.03 6.15
CA GLN A 39 0.03 -15.22 5.50
C GLN A 39 1.05 -15.92 4.58
N ASN A 40 1.93 -15.15 3.92
CA ASN A 40 2.73 -15.64 2.80
C ASN A 40 4.23 -15.70 3.05
N MET A 41 4.74 -15.27 4.21
CA MET A 41 6.12 -15.58 4.62
C MET A 41 6.34 -17.08 4.80
N GLN A 42 7.56 -17.53 4.54
CA GLN A 42 7.97 -18.91 4.80
C GLN A 42 7.94 -19.21 6.29
N ASP A 43 7.66 -20.46 6.64
CA ASP A 43 7.56 -20.86 8.06
C ASP A 43 8.92 -20.70 8.75
N GLY A 44 8.93 -20.10 9.95
CA GLY A 44 10.15 -19.81 10.71
C GLY A 44 10.93 -18.57 10.26
N VAL A 45 10.44 -17.82 9.27
CA VAL A 45 10.98 -16.49 8.94
C VAL A 45 10.40 -15.46 9.91
N GLU A 46 11.25 -14.93 10.79
CA GLU A 46 10.91 -13.83 11.69
C GLU A 46 11.52 -12.53 11.17
N ALA A 47 10.67 -11.66 10.59
CA ALA A 47 11.05 -10.32 10.18
C ALA A 47 10.63 -9.29 11.24
N THR A 48 11.47 -8.29 11.49
CA THR A 48 11.21 -7.25 12.51
C THR A 48 11.37 -5.85 11.94
N GLY A 49 10.97 -4.82 12.69
CA GLY A 49 11.21 -3.43 12.31
C GLY A 49 10.53 -3.01 11.01
N ALA A 50 9.30 -3.47 10.78
CA ALA A 50 8.52 -3.12 9.60
C ALA A 50 8.27 -1.61 9.54
N ASP A 51 8.74 -0.98 8.48
CA ASP A 51 8.58 0.45 8.19
C ASP A 51 8.01 0.63 6.79
N PHE A 52 7.06 1.56 6.64
CA PHE A 52 6.33 1.78 5.40
C PHE A 52 6.60 3.17 4.85
N ALA A 53 6.86 3.23 3.54
CA ALA A 53 6.88 4.50 2.82
C ALA A 53 5.46 5.03 2.59
N ASP A 54 5.36 6.27 2.14
CA ASP A 54 4.08 6.84 1.71
C ASP A 54 3.48 6.04 0.54
N LEU A 55 2.16 5.82 0.63
CA LEU A 55 1.36 5.17 -0.39
C LEU A 55 1.43 5.97 -1.70
N GLY A 56 1.99 5.33 -2.72
CA GLY A 56 2.07 5.90 -4.05
C GLY A 56 0.99 5.34 -4.97
N THR A 57 0.86 5.98 -6.13
CA THR A 57 0.07 5.42 -7.24
C THR A 57 0.97 5.14 -8.43
N THR A 58 0.63 4.11 -9.18
CA THR A 58 1.32 3.78 -10.42
C THR A 58 0.29 3.61 -11.53
N PRO A 59 0.58 4.08 -12.75
CA PRO A 59 -0.24 3.72 -13.89
C PRO A 59 -0.25 2.20 -14.06
N HIS A 60 -1.19 1.73 -14.86
CA HIS A 60 -1.42 0.31 -15.10
C HIS A 60 -0.14 -0.52 -15.27
N ILE A 61 0.00 -1.58 -14.47
CA ILE A 61 1.05 -2.59 -14.64
C ILE A 61 0.55 -3.66 -15.63
N THR A 62 1.40 -4.05 -16.57
CA THR A 62 1.01 -5.05 -17.59
C THR A 62 0.89 -6.45 -17.00
N ASP A 63 0.04 -7.28 -17.60
CA ASP A 63 -0.12 -8.69 -17.21
C ASP A 63 1.21 -9.46 -17.23
N THR A 64 2.09 -9.13 -18.18
CA THR A 64 3.44 -9.73 -18.26
C THR A 64 4.29 -9.37 -17.05
N LEU A 65 4.23 -8.12 -16.58
CA LEU A 65 4.97 -7.69 -15.40
C LEU A 65 4.39 -8.32 -14.13
N VAL A 66 3.06 -8.40 -14.01
CA VAL A 66 2.36 -9.11 -12.94
C VAL A 66 2.80 -10.57 -12.89
N ALA A 67 2.78 -11.27 -14.03
CA ALA A 67 3.19 -12.67 -14.11
C ALA A 67 4.66 -12.87 -13.69
N LYS A 68 5.56 -11.97 -14.11
CA LYS A 68 6.97 -12.00 -13.67
C LYS A 68 7.12 -11.80 -12.17
N MET A 69 6.42 -10.82 -11.59
CA MET A 69 6.45 -10.56 -10.15
C MET A 69 5.93 -11.76 -9.35
N ARG A 70 4.79 -12.33 -9.74
CA ARG A 70 4.21 -13.52 -9.09
C ARG A 70 5.11 -14.76 -9.23
N LYS A 71 5.79 -14.91 -10.36
CA LYS A 71 6.71 -16.03 -10.61
C LYS A 71 8.00 -15.91 -9.79
N ASN A 72 8.57 -14.72 -9.73
CA ASN A 72 9.84 -14.49 -9.05
C ASN A 72 9.67 -14.42 -7.54
N GLY A 73 8.58 -13.79 -7.06
CA GLY A 73 8.33 -13.54 -5.65
C GLY A 73 9.49 -12.78 -4.99
N ALA A 74 9.71 -13.06 -3.70
CA ALA A 74 10.92 -12.65 -3.00
C ALA A 74 11.43 -13.82 -2.12
N PRO A 75 12.74 -13.86 -1.77
CA PRO A 75 13.37 -15.04 -1.18
C PRO A 75 12.75 -15.56 0.12
N LEU A 76 12.12 -14.67 0.91
CA LEU A 76 11.55 -14.99 2.23
C LEU A 76 10.07 -15.37 2.20
N PHE A 77 9.46 -15.37 1.02
CA PHE A 77 8.05 -15.65 0.81
C PHE A 77 7.85 -17.05 0.26
N LYS A 78 6.69 -17.64 0.55
CA LYS A 78 6.27 -18.95 0.04
C LYS A 78 6.15 -18.88 -1.49
N SER A 79 6.45 -20.00 -2.16
CA SER A 79 6.08 -20.18 -3.56
C SER A 79 4.59 -20.49 -3.69
N GLY A 80 3.98 -20.15 -4.84
CA GLY A 80 2.58 -20.54 -5.11
C GLY A 80 1.53 -19.69 -4.38
N ILE A 81 1.89 -18.47 -3.98
CA ILE A 81 0.96 -17.49 -3.40
C ILE A 81 -0.25 -17.31 -4.33
N GLN A 82 -1.43 -17.36 -3.73
CA GLN A 82 -2.67 -17.10 -4.44
C GLN A 82 -2.89 -15.59 -4.53
N TYR A 83 -3.19 -15.13 -5.74
CA TYR A 83 -3.51 -13.74 -6.00
C TYR A 83 -4.86 -13.66 -6.69
N ALA A 84 -5.63 -12.62 -6.39
CA ALA A 84 -6.79 -12.30 -7.19
C ALA A 84 -6.41 -11.91 -8.61
N LYS A 85 -7.41 -11.89 -9.49
CA LYS A 85 -7.25 -11.36 -10.85
C LYS A 85 -6.72 -9.93 -10.77
N ALA A 86 -5.66 -9.65 -11.51
CA ALA A 86 -5.14 -8.28 -11.58
C ALA A 86 -6.21 -7.37 -12.16
N PRO A 87 -6.60 -6.28 -11.46
CA PRO A 87 -7.57 -5.35 -11.98
C PRO A 87 -6.96 -4.55 -13.14
N ALA A 88 -7.79 -4.14 -14.08
CA ALA A 88 -7.39 -3.18 -15.11
C ALA A 88 -7.32 -1.77 -14.52
N GLY A 89 -6.37 -0.96 -14.98
CA GLY A 89 -6.23 0.44 -14.57
C GLY A 89 -5.16 0.72 -13.52
N GLN A 90 -5.32 1.84 -12.83
CA GLN A 90 -4.37 2.36 -11.84
C GLN A 90 -4.28 1.47 -10.61
N LEU A 91 -3.07 1.29 -10.10
CA LEU A 91 -2.82 0.60 -8.84
C LEU A 91 -2.19 1.54 -7.82
N PHE A 92 -2.29 1.13 -6.56
CA PHE A 92 -1.46 1.69 -5.51
C PHE A 92 -0.19 0.86 -5.34
N TYR A 93 0.87 1.48 -4.84
CA TYR A 93 2.04 0.74 -4.39
C TYR A 93 2.48 1.22 -3.01
N LEU A 94 2.96 0.27 -2.21
CA LEU A 94 3.48 0.52 -0.88
C LEU A 94 4.83 -0.19 -0.72
N ARG A 95 5.85 0.54 -0.27
CA ARG A 95 7.16 -0.05 0.02
C ARG A 95 7.23 -0.36 1.50
N MET A 96 7.63 -1.57 1.82
CA MET A 96 7.90 -2.01 3.19
C MET A 96 9.39 -2.33 3.31
N ARG A 97 10.05 -1.74 4.31
CA ARG A 97 11.38 -2.12 4.76
C ARG A 97 11.26 -2.95 6.03
N TYR A 98 12.12 -3.93 6.19
CA TYR A 98 12.14 -4.79 7.38
C TYR A 98 13.54 -5.38 7.59
N LEU A 99 13.80 -5.81 8.82
CA LEU A 99 15.05 -6.43 9.22
C LEU A 99 14.93 -7.95 9.18
N TYR A 100 15.92 -8.60 8.58
CA TYR A 100 16.08 -10.04 8.59
C TYR A 100 17.57 -10.38 8.74
N GLN A 101 17.91 -11.16 9.78
CA GLN A 101 19.29 -11.58 10.08
C GLN A 101 20.34 -10.45 10.12
N GLY A 102 19.93 -9.24 10.53
CA GLY A 102 20.82 -8.07 10.61
C GLY A 102 20.87 -7.23 9.33
N ASP A 103 20.29 -7.70 8.22
CA ASP A 103 20.15 -6.96 6.98
C ASP A 103 18.82 -6.21 6.90
N THR A 104 18.83 -5.06 6.21
CA THR A 104 17.61 -4.35 5.84
C THR A 104 17.17 -4.78 4.45
N LEU A 105 16.01 -5.42 4.37
CA LEU A 105 15.36 -5.82 3.13
C LEU A 105 14.22 -4.86 2.80
N GLN A 106 13.84 -4.82 1.52
CA GLN A 106 12.75 -4.00 1.04
C GLN A 106 11.95 -4.73 -0.02
N ASN A 107 10.63 -4.69 0.10
CA ASN A 107 9.71 -5.16 -0.93
C ASN A 107 8.74 -4.05 -1.33
N THR A 108 8.34 -4.05 -2.60
CA THR A 108 7.28 -3.16 -3.12
C THR A 108 6.04 -3.98 -3.42
N PHE A 109 4.94 -3.66 -2.74
CA PHE A 109 3.65 -4.30 -2.88
C PHE A 109 2.74 -3.44 -3.76
N TYR A 110 2.07 -4.05 -4.72
CA TYR A 110 1.09 -3.39 -5.59
C TYR A 110 -0.30 -3.80 -5.15
N LEU A 111 -1.16 -2.83 -4.84
CA LEU A 111 -2.51 -3.04 -4.33
C LEU A 111 -3.55 -2.62 -5.35
N ASP A 112 -4.71 -3.28 -5.29
CA ASP A 112 -5.88 -2.85 -6.06
C ASP A 112 -6.39 -1.46 -5.64
N SER A 113 -7.32 -0.91 -6.40
CA SER A 113 -7.88 0.43 -6.13
C SER A 113 -8.67 0.50 -4.83
N THR A 114 -9.10 -0.65 -4.30
CA THR A 114 -9.79 -0.77 -3.00
C THR A 114 -8.84 -0.92 -1.82
N LEU A 115 -7.53 -1.09 -2.07
CA LEU A 115 -6.49 -1.32 -1.06
C LEU A 115 -6.71 -2.58 -0.22
N THR A 116 -7.55 -3.52 -0.66
CA THR A 116 -7.89 -4.72 0.13
C THR A 116 -7.12 -5.94 -0.31
N GLN A 117 -6.42 -5.88 -1.45
CA GLN A 117 -5.72 -7.02 -2.02
C GLN A 117 -4.38 -6.63 -2.60
N VAL A 118 -3.35 -7.43 -2.32
CA VAL A 118 -2.07 -7.38 -3.02
C VAL A 118 -2.21 -8.10 -4.36
N VAL A 119 -1.97 -7.36 -5.45
CA VAL A 119 -2.04 -7.87 -6.83
C VAL A 119 -0.76 -8.59 -7.22
N ALA A 120 0.39 -8.04 -6.80
CA ALA A 120 1.73 -8.57 -7.02
C ALA A 120 2.73 -7.84 -6.13
N PHE A 121 3.94 -8.37 -6.00
CA PHE A 121 5.03 -7.73 -5.27
C PHE A 121 6.40 -8.11 -5.85
N LYS A 122 7.43 -7.35 -5.48
CA LYS A 122 8.83 -7.64 -5.83
C LYS A 122 9.76 -7.18 -4.71
#